data_AF-A0A3D4SZR8-F1
#
_entry.id   AF-A0A3D4SZR8-F1
#
_cell.length_a   1.000
_cell.length_b   1.000
_cell.length_c   1.000
_cell.angle_alpha   90.00
_cell.angle_beta   90.00
_cell.angle_gamma   90.00
#
_symmetry.space_group_name_H-M   'P 1'
#
loop_
_entity.id
_entity.type
_entity.pdbx_description
1 polymer ?
#
loop_
_entity_poly.entity_id
_entity_poly.type
_entity_poly.pdbx_seq_one_letter_code
_entity_poly.pdbx_strand_id
1 'polypeptide(L)'
;MAEKFRLTAVGHLTPEVTAALVDGELSRGAENRAKVHLVSCPECRAEVREQRQAAQRLRGAAETALGGIHAPGGLRARLAGIPETCADGGGDSPDPGDSDRVGVDGRRRPESVVARVGGAVRRTLRRSPRYHGRR
;
A
#
# COMPACT_ATOMS: atom_id res chain seq x y z
N MET A 1 13.41 -11.51 16.09
CA MET A 1 14.42 -10.45 16.15
C MET A 1 13.80 -9.17 15.60
N ALA A 2 13.45 -8.22 16.47
CA ALA A 2 12.80 -6.97 16.07
C ALA A 2 13.88 -5.90 15.89
N GLU A 3 14.45 -5.83 14.70
CA GLU A 3 15.49 -4.86 14.40
C GLU A 3 14.88 -3.46 14.34
N LYS A 4 15.29 -2.61 15.29
CA LYS A 4 14.87 -1.21 15.39
C LYS A 4 15.50 -0.44 14.23
N PHE A 5 14.76 -0.27 13.15
CA PHE A 5 15.06 0.75 12.15
C PHE A 5 14.99 2.13 12.81
N ARG A 6 16.16 2.66 13.17
CA ARG A 6 16.34 3.94 13.85
C ARG A 6 16.39 5.06 12.82
N LEU A 7 15.84 6.22 13.18
CA LEU A 7 16.05 7.48 12.46
C LEU A 7 17.49 7.95 12.70
N THR A 8 18.12 8.62 11.73
CA THR A 8 19.48 9.16 11.92
C THR A 8 19.49 10.25 13.00
N ALA A 9 20.68 10.62 13.49
CA ALA A 9 20.86 11.73 14.43
C ALA A 9 20.28 13.09 13.93
N VAL A 10 19.93 13.16 12.64
CA VAL A 10 19.28 14.30 11.97
C VAL A 10 17.81 14.00 11.69
N GLY A 11 17.11 13.14 12.43
CA GLY A 11 15.65 12.99 12.33
C GLY A 11 15.07 12.52 10.97
N HIS A 12 15.92 12.20 9.99
CA HIS A 12 15.54 11.70 8.66
C HIS A 12 15.53 10.17 8.61
N LEU A 13 14.85 9.63 7.61
CA LEU A 13 14.90 8.20 7.29
C LEU A 13 16.32 7.83 6.84
N THR A 14 16.82 6.68 7.30
CA THR A 14 18.10 6.15 6.78
C THR A 14 17.88 5.62 5.36
N PRO A 15 18.89 5.60 4.48
CA PRO A 15 18.74 5.10 3.12
C PRO A 15 18.26 3.64 3.07
N GLU A 16 18.61 2.82 4.07
CA GLU A 16 18.13 1.44 4.21
C GLU A 16 16.63 1.40 4.49
N VAL A 17 16.11 2.29 5.35
CA VAL A 17 14.67 2.39 5.61
C VAL A 17 13.94 2.88 4.37
N THR A 18 14.52 3.84 3.64
CA THR A 18 13.94 4.36 2.40
C THR A 18 13.83 3.24 1.36
N ALA A 19 14.89 2.45 1.16
CA ALA A 19 14.88 1.30 0.26
C ALA A 19 13.85 0.24 0.70
N ALA A 20 13.89 -0.18 1.95
CA ALA A 20 12.93 -1.16 2.50
C ALA A 20 11.47 -0.67 2.42
N LEU A 21 11.22 0.64 2.54
CA LEU A 21 9.89 1.22 2.36
C LEU A 21 9.42 1.17 0.90
N VAL A 22 10.34 1.37 -0.06
CA VAL A 22 10.04 1.32 -1.49
C VAL A 22 9.79 -0.11 -1.95
N ASP A 23 10.56 -1.06 -1.42
CA ASP A 23 10.44 -2.48 -1.75
C ASP A 23 9.31 -3.19 -0.99
N GLY A 24 8.81 -2.59 0.10
CA GLY A 24 7.70 -3.15 0.89
C GLY A 24 8.15 -4.13 1.97
N GLU A 25 9.43 -4.16 2.30
CA GLU A 25 10.07 -5.10 3.23
C GLU A 25 10.01 -4.62 4.70
N LEU A 26 9.42 -3.45 4.96
CA LEU A 26 9.24 -2.96 6.33
C LEU A 26 8.11 -3.70 7.07
N SER A 27 8.37 -4.02 8.34
CA SER A 27 7.29 -4.44 9.25
C SER A 27 6.18 -3.37 9.32
N ARG A 28 4.93 -3.78 9.49
CA ARG A 28 3.75 -2.87 9.52
C ARG A 28 3.93 -1.65 10.43
N GLY A 29 4.52 -1.85 11.62
CA GLY A 29 4.79 -0.78 12.57
C GLY A 29 5.84 0.21 12.07
N ALA A 30 6.92 -0.28 11.45
CA ALA A 30 7.96 0.56 10.86
C ALA A 30 7.44 1.31 9.62
N GLU A 31 6.68 0.64 8.77
CA GLU A 31 6.06 1.22 7.59
C GLU A 31 5.11 2.38 7.97
N ASN A 32 4.26 2.20 8.99
CA ASN A 32 3.37 3.26 9.45
C ASN A 32 4.14 4.48 9.97
N ARG A 33 5.20 4.28 10.76
CA ARG A 33 6.05 5.38 11.25
C ARG A 33 6.74 6.13 10.10
N ALA A 34 7.28 5.39 9.13
CA ALA A 34 7.91 5.99 7.96
C ALA A 34 6.90 6.81 7.14
N LYS A 35 5.70 6.28 6.89
CA LYS A 35 4.62 7.01 6.19
C LYS A 35 4.21 8.28 6.92
N VAL A 36 4.10 8.26 8.25
CA VAL A 36 3.83 9.47 9.05
C VAL A 36 4.95 10.49 8.88
N HIS A 37 6.22 10.05 8.93
CA HIS A 37 7.36 10.94 8.72
C HIS A 37 7.34 11.62 7.33
N LEU A 38 6.97 10.90 6.26
CA LEU A 38 6.86 11.46 4.91
C LEU A 38 5.82 12.59 4.78
N VAL A 39 4.82 12.64 5.65
CA VAL A 39 3.83 13.73 5.67
C VAL A 39 4.49 15.01 6.15
N SER A 40 5.36 14.91 7.16
CA SER A 40 5.98 16.06 7.82
C SER A 40 7.30 16.48 7.19
N CYS A 41 8.06 15.56 6.58
CA CYS A 41 9.36 15.83 5.98
C CYS A 41 9.28 15.83 4.44
N PRO A 42 9.55 16.98 3.77
CA PRO A 42 9.56 17.06 2.31
C PRO A 42 10.82 16.41 1.68
N GLU A 43 11.95 16.41 2.37
CA GLU A 43 13.23 15.87 1.87
C GLU A 43 13.16 14.36 1.72
N CYS A 44 12.78 13.63 2.78
CA CYS A 44 12.60 12.18 2.68
C CYS A 44 11.48 11.79 1.69
N ARG A 45 10.52 12.69 1.44
CA ARG A 45 9.51 12.47 0.41
C ARG A 45 10.10 12.56 -0.99
N ALA A 46 11.06 13.45 -1.22
CA ALA A 46 11.80 13.54 -2.47
C ALA A 46 12.64 12.28 -2.68
N GLU A 47 13.42 11.86 -1.68
CA GLU A 47 14.24 10.64 -1.73
C GLU A 47 13.43 9.37 -2.05
N VAL A 48 12.30 9.17 -1.35
CA VAL A 48 11.41 8.03 -1.63
C VAL A 48 10.85 8.09 -3.06
N ARG A 49 10.58 9.29 -3.60
CA ARG A 49 10.11 9.43 -4.99
C ARG A 49 11.20 9.06 -5.98
N GLU A 50 12.43 9.49 -5.75
CA GLU A 50 13.57 9.17 -6.60
C GLU A 50 13.87 7.67 -6.59
N GLN A 51 13.92 7.04 -5.42
CA GLN A 51 14.09 5.59 -5.32
C GLN A 51 12.95 4.82 -6.00
N ARG A 52 11.69 5.27 -5.87
CA ARG A 52 10.56 4.63 -6.59
C ARG A 52 10.71 4.72 -8.10
N GLN A 53 11.15 5.87 -8.62
CA GLN A 53 11.39 6.05 -10.04
C GLN A 53 12.54 5.15 -10.51
N ALA A 54 13.64 5.07 -9.74
CA ALA A 54 14.75 4.18 -10.04
C ALA A 54 14.30 2.71 -10.08
N ALA A 55 13.56 2.25 -9.07
CA ALA A 55 13.01 0.91 -9.01
C ALA A 55 12.04 0.61 -10.18
N GLN A 56 11.23 1.59 -10.59
CA GLN A 56 10.34 1.44 -11.74
C GLN A 56 11.11 1.32 -13.06
N ARG A 57 12.14 2.13 -13.26
CA ARG A 57 13.01 2.04 -14.45
C ARG A 57 13.71 0.68 -14.53
N LEU A 58 14.20 0.16 -13.40
CA LEU A 58 14.83 -1.15 -13.35
C LEU A 58 13.84 -2.27 -13.73
N ARG A 59 12.61 -2.21 -13.20
CA ARG A 59 11.55 -3.16 -13.58
C ARG A 59 11.21 -3.11 -15.07
N GLY A 60 11.06 -1.90 -15.62
CA GLY A 60 10.78 -1.73 -17.06
C GLY A 60 11.91 -2.22 -17.95
N ALA A 61 13.16 -1.94 -17.57
CA ALA A 61 14.33 -2.44 -18.28
C ALA A 61 14.41 -3.98 -18.22
N ALA A 62 14.15 -4.58 -17.06
CA ALA A 62 14.11 -6.03 -16.89
C ALA A 62 13.02 -6.68 -17.77
N GLU A 63 11.84 -6.06 -17.86
CA GLU A 63 10.76 -6.52 -18.73
C GLU A 63 11.17 -6.51 -20.21
N THR A 64 11.85 -5.44 -20.67
CA THR A 64 12.35 -5.35 -22.04
C THR A 64 13.52 -6.30 -22.34
N ALA A 65 14.43 -6.48 -21.37
CA ALA A 65 15.65 -7.27 -21.56
C ALA A 65 15.41 -8.79 -21.47
N LEU A 66 14.45 -9.23 -20.65
CA LEU A 66 14.10 -10.64 -20.46
C LEU A 66 13.03 -11.14 -21.43
N GLY A 67 12.71 -10.36 -22.46
CA GLY A 67 11.71 -10.74 -23.48
C GLY A 67 10.27 -10.78 -22.97
N GLY A 68 9.96 -10.01 -21.92
CA GLY A 68 8.64 -10.01 -21.27
C GLY A 68 8.40 -11.30 -20.50
N ILE A 69 8.81 -11.34 -19.23
CA ILE A 69 8.35 -12.41 -18.33
C ILE A 69 6.83 -12.25 -18.18
N HIS A 70 6.09 -13.07 -18.91
CA HIS A 70 4.64 -13.05 -18.89
C HIS A 70 4.11 -14.29 -18.18
N ALA A 71 3.03 -14.10 -17.42
CA ALA A 71 2.30 -15.21 -16.83
C ALA A 71 1.79 -16.17 -17.94
N PRO A 72 1.88 -17.49 -17.74
CA PRO A 72 1.31 -18.47 -18.67
C PRO A 72 -0.18 -18.19 -18.93
N GLY A 73 -0.63 -18.38 -20.17
CA GLY A 73 -2.01 -18.07 -20.58
C GLY A 73 -3.08 -18.74 -19.73
N GLY A 74 -2.87 -19.99 -19.32
CA GLY A 74 -3.78 -20.70 -18.43
C GLY A 74 -3.90 -20.08 -17.03
N LEU A 75 -2.82 -19.52 -16.48
CA LEU A 75 -2.87 -18.79 -15.20
C LEU A 75 -3.66 -17.49 -15.35
N ARG A 76 -3.45 -16.76 -16.45
CA ARG A 76 -4.20 -15.53 -16.74
C ARG A 76 -5.70 -15.79 -16.88
N ALA A 77 -6.08 -16.85 -17.60
CA ALA A 77 -7.48 -17.25 -17.74
C ALA A 77 -8.12 -17.62 -16.39
N ARG A 78 -7.41 -18.37 -15.55
CA ARG A 78 -7.89 -18.72 -14.19
C ARG A 78 -8.04 -17.49 -13.29
N LEU A 79 -7.08 -16.56 -13.30
CA LEU A 79 -7.17 -15.31 -12.54
C LEU A 79 -8.36 -14.44 -12.99
N ALA A 80 -8.65 -14.41 -14.30
CA ALA A 80 -9.80 -13.70 -14.85
C ALA A 80 -11.15 -14.32 -14.44
N GLY A 81 -11.20 -15.64 -14.19
CA GLY A 81 -12.41 -16.36 -13.77
C GLY A 81 -12.69 -16.37 -12.25
N ILE A 82 -11.76 -15.90 -11.40
CA ILE A 82 -11.98 -15.79 -9.93
C ILE A 82 -13.32 -15.16 -9.55
N PRO A 83 -13.74 -14.00 -10.12
CA PRO A 83 -15.01 -13.37 -9.77
C PRO A 83 -16.23 -14.27 -10.02
N GLU A 84 -16.19 -15.14 -11.04
CA GLU A 84 -17.30 -16.06 -11.35
C GLU A 84 -17.39 -17.20 -10.32
N THR A 85 -16.26 -17.71 -9.83
CA THR A 85 -16.22 -18.77 -8.82
C THR A 85 -16.68 -18.34 -7.42
N CYS A 86 -16.74 -17.02 -7.15
CA CYS A 86 -17.23 -16.48 -5.88
C CYS A 86 -18.74 -16.19 -5.89
N ALA A 87 -19.39 -16.21 -7.06
CA ALA A 87 -20.82 -15.93 -7.19
C ALA A 87 -21.70 -17.13 -6.76
N ASP A 88 -21.14 -18.34 -6.70
CA ASP A 88 -21.84 -19.57 -6.31
C ASP A 88 -21.81 -19.84 -4.78
N GLY A 89 -21.40 -18.85 -3.98
CA GLY A 89 -21.56 -18.87 -2.53
C GLY A 89 -22.98 -18.49 -2.12
N GLY A 90 -23.91 -19.44 -2.29
CA GLY A 90 -25.24 -19.38 -1.69
C GLY A 90 -25.16 -19.02 -0.21
N GLY A 91 -26.12 -18.22 0.25
CA GLY A 91 -26.08 -17.57 1.54
C GLY A 91 -25.78 -18.52 2.69
N ASP A 92 -24.78 -18.16 3.48
CA ASP A 92 -24.67 -18.62 4.85
C ASP A 92 -24.41 -17.44 5.76
N SER A 93 -25.11 -17.50 6.90
CA SER A 93 -25.20 -16.45 7.90
C SER A 93 -23.81 -15.94 8.36
N PRO A 94 -23.70 -14.69 8.82
CA PRO A 94 -22.42 -14.16 9.29
C PRO A 94 -21.94 -14.92 10.53
N ASP A 95 -21.01 -15.86 10.34
CA ASP A 95 -20.19 -16.41 11.41
C ASP A 95 -19.26 -15.30 11.96
N PRO A 96 -19.26 -15.05 13.28
CA PRO A 96 -18.54 -13.93 13.88
C PRO A 96 -17.02 -14.15 14.01
N GLY A 97 -16.43 -15.17 13.38
CA GLY A 97 -15.03 -15.57 13.60
C GLY A 97 -13.98 -15.18 12.54
N ASP A 98 -14.34 -14.96 11.26
CA ASP A 98 -13.34 -14.83 10.19
C ASP A 98 -13.00 -13.36 9.85
N SER A 99 -12.01 -12.82 10.56
CA SER A 99 -11.63 -11.41 10.56
C SER A 99 -10.60 -10.97 9.51
N ASP A 100 -10.10 -11.85 8.63
CA ASP A 100 -8.91 -11.54 7.81
C ASP A 100 -9.12 -11.46 6.28
N ARG A 101 -10.36 -11.30 5.81
CA ARG A 101 -10.61 -11.10 4.36
C ARG A 101 -10.40 -9.63 3.96
N VAL A 102 -9.39 -9.40 3.12
CA VAL A 102 -9.26 -8.16 2.32
C VAL A 102 -10.47 -8.09 1.41
N GLY A 103 -11.23 -6.99 1.48
CA GLY A 103 -12.43 -6.83 0.65
C GLY A 103 -12.09 -6.72 -0.84
N VAL A 104 -13.09 -6.91 -1.71
CA VAL A 104 -12.96 -6.82 -3.19
C VAL A 104 -12.33 -5.49 -3.65
N ASP A 105 -12.49 -4.41 -2.86
CA ASP A 105 -11.86 -3.10 -3.06
C ASP A 105 -10.33 -3.08 -2.81
N GLY A 106 -9.70 -4.23 -2.51
CA GLY A 106 -8.29 -4.33 -2.11
C GLY A 106 -7.99 -3.67 -0.75
N ARG A 107 -9.02 -3.25 -0.02
CA ARG A 107 -8.87 -2.60 1.29
C ARG A 107 -9.08 -3.62 2.39
N ARG A 108 -8.14 -3.65 3.34
CA ARG A 108 -8.31 -4.39 4.59
C ARG A 108 -9.56 -3.85 5.28
N ARG A 109 -10.53 -4.74 5.55
CA ARG A 109 -11.75 -4.36 6.27
C ARG A 109 -11.33 -3.87 7.66
N PRO A 110 -11.77 -2.69 8.10
CA PRO A 110 -11.45 -2.19 9.43
C PRO A 110 -11.94 -3.16 10.51
N GLU A 111 -11.02 -3.58 11.39
CA GLU A 111 -11.23 -4.57 12.46
C GLU A 111 -12.16 -4.10 13.58
N SER A 112 -12.49 -2.80 13.62
CA SER A 112 -13.41 -2.22 14.61
C SER A 112 -14.32 -1.16 13.99
N VAL A 113 -15.47 -0.92 14.62
CA VAL A 113 -16.40 0.17 14.27
C VAL A 113 -15.69 1.52 14.29
N VAL A 114 -14.82 1.73 15.29
CA VAL A 114 -13.97 2.92 15.44
C VAL A 114 -13.04 3.08 14.24
N ALA A 115 -12.42 2.00 13.74
CA ALA A 115 -11.58 2.06 12.55
C ALA A 115 -12.38 2.37 11.27
N ARG A 116 -13.65 1.92 11.17
CA ARG A 116 -14.53 2.28 10.04
C ARG A 116 -14.84 3.77 10.05
N VAL A 117 -15.28 4.28 11.20
CA VAL A 117 -15.63 5.69 11.40
C VAL A 117 -14.41 6.58 11.18
N GLY A 118 -13.25 6.21 11.74
CA GLY A 118 -11.99 6.91 11.53
C GLY A 118 -11.57 6.96 10.06
N GLY A 119 -11.77 5.88 9.29
CA GLY A 119 -11.53 5.86 7.85
C GLY A 119 -12.47 6.78 7.05
N ALA A 120 -13.75 6.82 7.42
CA ALA A 120 -14.74 7.70 6.80
C ALA A 120 -14.44 9.19 7.08
N VAL A 121 -14.15 9.53 8.34
CA VAL A 121 -13.80 10.91 8.76
C VAL A 121 -12.54 11.40 8.06
N ARG A 122 -11.50 10.56 7.94
CA ARG A 122 -10.28 10.93 7.20
C ARG A 122 -10.55 11.17 5.71
N ARG A 123 -11.53 10.46 5.12
CA ARG A 123 -11.90 10.61 3.70
C ARG A 123 -12.67 11.91 3.47
N THR A 124 -13.58 12.27 4.38
CA THR A 124 -14.33 13.52 4.31
C THR A 124 -13.41 14.73 4.52
N LEU A 125 -12.50 14.67 5.49
CA LEU A 125 -11.51 15.72 5.74
C LEU A 125 -10.52 15.92 4.58
N ARG A 126 -10.18 14.85 3.84
CA ARG A 126 -9.36 14.95 2.62
C ARG A 126 -10.11 15.48 1.40
N ARG A 127 -11.45 15.42 1.41
CA ARG A 127 -12.31 15.90 0.31
C ARG A 127 -12.72 17.37 0.49
N SER A 128 -12.24 18.04 1.54
CA SER A 128 -12.43 19.48 1.69
C SER A 128 -11.94 20.22 0.44
N PRO A 129 -12.79 21.01 -0.23
CA PRO A 129 -12.35 21.82 -1.35
C PRO A 129 -11.29 22.78 -0.84
N ARG A 130 -10.10 22.76 -1.45
CA ARG A 130 -9.19 23.90 -1.35
C ARG A 130 -9.92 25.07 -2.00
N TYR A 131 -10.43 25.97 -1.17
CA TYR A 131 -10.86 27.29 -1.61
C TYR A 131 -9.63 27.98 -2.22
N HIS A 132 -9.55 28.02 -3.56
CA HIS A 132 -8.70 28.98 -4.24
C HIS A 132 -9.52 30.27 -4.37
N GLY A 133 -9.10 31.27 -3.60
CA GLY A 133 -9.67 32.61 -3.62
C GLY A 133 -9.45 33.29 -4.96
N ARG A 134 -10.44 34.09 -5.34
CA ARG A 134 -10.44 35.03 -6.47
C ARG A 134 -9.19 35.93 -6.44
N ARG A 135 -8.58 36.15 -7.60
CA ARG A 135 -8.40 37.48 -8.19
C ARG A 135 -8.55 37.36 -9.70
#